data_AF-A0A7K4AZA7-F1
#
_entry.id   AF-A0A7K4AZA7-F1
#
_cell.length_a   1.000
_cell.length_b   1.000
_cell.length_c   1.000
_cell.angle_alpha   90.00
_cell.angle_beta   90.00
_cell.angle_gamma   90.00
#
_symmetry.space_group_name_H-M   'P 1'
#
loop_
_entity.id
_entity.type
_entity.pdbx_description
1 polymer ?
#
loop_
_entity_poly.entity_id
_entity_poly.type
_entity_poly.pdbx_seq_one_letter_code
_entity_poly.pdbx_strand_id
1 'polypeptide(L)'
;MRRISTLLLIACCLIIPAYAFADDDLAYDLGSRAAEVGMDLLKFEAGDGNVLALTNAGHAVIKGKTTERALTGLSEKTGLSNGDNNLFQVNRPSWKPLWFYFYNKDSGMAAYMEPDPEFLSMSIDQRESLPADKAFSQVSLIVADLDSMLANPNDGNTTFNRKKF
;
A
#
# COMPACT_ATOMS: atom_id res chain seq x y z
N MET A 1 47.53 28.27 11.23
CA MET A 1 47.01 27.14 10.44
C MET A 1 45.98 26.29 11.18
N ARG A 2 46.23 25.78 12.40
CA ARG A 2 45.27 24.97 13.17
C ARG A 2 43.90 25.62 13.48
N ARG A 3 43.82 26.95 13.67
CA ARG A 3 42.57 27.67 13.99
C ARG A 3 41.66 27.93 12.78
N ILE A 4 42.21 27.95 11.57
CA ILE A 4 41.44 28.15 10.32
C ILE A 4 40.76 26.84 9.92
N SER A 5 41.45 25.71 10.14
CA SER A 5 40.90 24.37 9.91
C SER A 5 39.72 24.03 10.82
N THR A 6 39.72 24.48 12.08
CA THR A 6 38.58 24.29 13.00
C THR A 6 37.37 25.14 12.66
N LEU A 7 37.56 26.36 12.13
CA LEU A 7 36.46 27.21 11.67
C LEU A 7 35.80 26.68 10.39
N LEU A 8 36.58 26.08 9.48
CA LEU A 8 36.06 25.45 8.26
C LEU A 8 35.24 24.18 8.54
N LEU A 9 35.64 23.40 9.55
CA LEU A 9 34.92 22.17 9.94
C LEU A 9 33.55 22.47 10.56
N ILE A 10 33.45 23.56 11.35
CA ILE A 10 32.19 24.00 11.96
C ILE A 10 31.24 24.60 10.91
N ALA A 11 31.78 25.29 9.90
CA ALA A 11 30.99 25.79 8.78
C ALA A 11 30.36 24.66 7.93
N CYS A 12 31.06 23.54 7.72
CA CYS A 12 30.49 22.39 6.98
C CYS A 12 29.32 21.71 7.71
N CYS A 13 29.26 21.73 9.04
CA CYS A 13 28.16 21.12 9.79
C CYS A 13 26.88 21.99 9.85
N LEU A 14 27.00 23.30 9.60
CA LEU A 14 25.87 24.23 9.68
C LEU A 14 25.13 24.44 8.35
N ILE A 15 25.64 23.93 7.23
CA ILE A 15 25.03 24.08 5.89
C ILE A 15 24.09 22.90 5.55
N ILE A 16 24.02 21.87 6.39
CA ILE A 16 23.24 20.65 6.09
C ILE A 16 21.75 20.70 6.50
N PRO A 17 21.23 21.54 7.42
CA PRO A 17 19.81 21.48 7.76
C PRO A 17 19.00 22.46 6.91
N ALA A 18 18.87 22.23 5.60
CA ALA A 18 17.89 22.98 4.79
C ALA A 18 17.38 22.26 3.53
N TYR A 19 17.97 21.14 3.12
CA TYR A 19 17.37 20.28 2.09
C TYR A 19 16.59 19.14 2.76
N ALA A 20 15.63 19.50 3.61
CA ALA A 20 14.49 18.61 3.83
C ALA A 20 13.64 18.71 2.56
N PHE A 21 14.02 17.95 1.52
CA PHE A 21 13.04 17.61 0.49
C PHE A 21 11.87 17.00 1.26
N ALA A 22 10.69 17.58 1.14
CA ALA A 22 9.46 16.93 1.59
C ALA A 22 9.47 15.56 0.91
N ASP A 23 9.81 14.52 1.68
CA ASP A 23 9.99 13.19 1.12
C ASP A 23 8.59 12.69 0.79
N ASP A 24 8.30 12.63 -0.50
CA ASP A 24 7.09 12.01 -1.00
C ASP A 24 7.07 10.55 -0.53
N ASP A 25 6.29 10.29 0.52
CA ASP A 25 6.02 8.95 1.04
C ASP A 25 4.82 8.31 0.34
N LEU A 26 4.91 8.23 -0.99
CA LEU A 26 3.91 7.62 -1.88
C LEU A 26 3.50 6.21 -1.41
N ALA A 27 4.45 5.41 -0.91
CA ALA A 27 4.16 4.07 -0.43
C ALA A 27 3.26 4.11 0.81
N TYR A 28 3.56 4.95 1.80
CA TYR A 28 2.69 5.16 2.96
C TYR A 28 1.28 5.63 2.56
N ASP A 29 1.19 6.59 1.65
CA ASP A 29 -0.09 7.11 1.12
C ASP A 29 -0.91 6.00 0.46
N LEU A 30 -0.30 5.18 -0.41
CA LEU A 30 -0.97 4.04 -1.05
C LEU A 30 -1.47 3.00 -0.04
N GLY A 31 -0.66 2.67 0.97
CA GLY A 31 -1.06 1.75 2.03
C GLY A 31 -2.24 2.27 2.85
N SER A 32 -2.20 3.55 3.20
CA SER A 32 -3.27 4.23 3.94
C SER A 32 -4.58 4.28 3.16
N ARG A 33 -4.52 4.61 1.87
CA ARG A 33 -5.69 4.63 0.98
C ARG A 33 -6.25 3.24 0.73
N ALA A 34 -5.39 2.22 0.59
CA ALA A 34 -5.83 0.83 0.42
C ALA A 34 -6.58 0.36 1.67
N ALA A 35 -6.11 0.73 2.86
CA ALA A 35 -6.81 0.49 4.11
C ALA A 35 -8.18 1.17 4.14
N GLU A 36 -8.26 2.47 3.84
CA GLU A 36 -9.53 3.23 3.84
C GLU A 36 -10.55 2.61 2.87
N VAL A 37 -10.13 2.31 1.64
CA VAL A 37 -11.00 1.69 0.62
C VAL A 37 -11.39 0.27 1.02
N GLY A 38 -10.45 -0.52 1.53
CA GLY A 38 -10.73 -1.89 1.99
C GLY A 38 -11.74 -1.93 3.14
N MET A 39 -11.56 -1.08 4.14
CA MET A 39 -12.47 -0.92 5.28
C MET A 39 -13.87 -0.51 4.83
N ASP A 40 -13.98 0.47 3.92
CA ASP A 40 -15.28 0.89 3.40
C ASP A 40 -15.97 -0.20 2.55
N LEU A 41 -15.23 -0.88 1.65
CA LEU A 41 -15.82 -1.91 0.79
C LEU A 41 -16.27 -3.15 1.57
N LEU A 42 -15.48 -3.58 2.55
CA LEU A 42 -15.72 -4.81 3.31
C LEU A 42 -16.39 -4.56 4.67
N LYS A 43 -16.74 -3.30 4.96
CA LYS A 43 -17.49 -2.86 6.15
C LYS A 43 -16.90 -3.40 7.46
N PHE A 44 -15.58 -3.23 7.64
CA PHE A 44 -14.88 -3.59 8.86
C PHE A 44 -14.20 -2.39 9.50
N GLU A 45 -13.95 -2.49 10.81
CA GLU A 45 -13.32 -1.45 11.61
C GLU A 45 -11.86 -1.80 11.95
N ALA A 46 -11.08 -0.80 12.36
CA ALA A 46 -9.70 -1.03 12.73
C ALA A 46 -9.57 -2.03 13.91
N GLY A 47 -8.64 -2.98 13.80
CA GLY A 47 -8.41 -4.02 14.79
C GLY A 47 -9.32 -5.26 14.64
N ASP A 48 -10.11 -5.35 13.58
CA ASP A 48 -10.94 -6.53 13.33
C ASP A 48 -10.10 -7.78 12.99
N GLY A 49 -10.09 -8.76 13.91
CA GLY A 49 -9.37 -10.02 13.75
C GLY A 49 -9.99 -11.01 12.73
N ASN A 50 -11.19 -10.73 12.25
CA ASN A 50 -11.85 -11.53 11.21
C ASN A 50 -11.46 -11.10 9.80
N VAL A 51 -10.63 -10.07 9.67
CA VAL A 51 -10.11 -9.61 8.38
C VAL A 51 -8.72 -10.18 8.13
N LEU A 52 -8.43 -10.51 6.88
CA LEU A 52 -7.12 -10.89 6.39
C LEU A 52 -6.69 -9.90 5.31
N ALA A 53 -5.49 -9.36 5.42
CA ALA A 53 -4.84 -8.56 4.40
C ALA A 53 -3.64 -9.30 3.79
N LEU A 54 -3.53 -9.29 2.47
CA LEU A 54 -2.38 -9.78 1.72
C LEU A 54 -1.86 -8.67 0.81
N THR A 55 -0.55 -8.57 0.65
CA THR A 55 0.06 -7.59 -0.27
C THR A 55 1.47 -8.04 -0.67
N ASN A 56 1.99 -7.58 -1.81
CA ASN A 56 3.42 -7.69 -2.13
C ASN A 56 4.24 -6.44 -1.71
N ALA A 57 3.69 -5.57 -0.85
CA ALA A 57 4.42 -4.46 -0.25
C ALA A 57 5.70 -4.94 0.45
N GLY A 58 6.78 -4.17 0.31
CA GLY A 58 8.14 -4.55 0.72
C GLY A 58 8.90 -5.41 -0.31
N HIS A 59 8.22 -5.93 -1.34
CA HIS A 59 8.87 -6.56 -2.49
C HIS A 59 8.73 -5.72 -3.76
N ALA A 60 7.54 -5.15 -4.00
CA ALA A 60 7.31 -4.27 -5.13
C ALA A 60 8.16 -3.00 -5.02
N VAL A 61 8.64 -2.50 -6.17
CA VAL A 61 9.41 -1.26 -6.28
C VAL A 61 8.63 -0.27 -7.13
N ILE A 62 8.41 0.94 -6.59
CA ILE A 62 7.75 2.05 -7.28
C ILE A 62 8.75 3.18 -7.44
N LYS A 63 9.00 3.61 -8.68
CA LYS A 63 9.97 4.69 -8.98
C LYS A 63 11.36 4.48 -8.33
N GLY A 64 11.82 3.23 -8.26
CA GLY A 64 13.11 2.89 -7.64
C GLY A 64 13.12 2.92 -6.10
N LYS A 65 12.00 3.25 -5.45
CA LYS A 65 11.82 3.16 -4.00
C LYS A 65 11.09 1.87 -3.63
N THR A 66 11.46 1.30 -2.50
CA THR A 66 10.80 0.12 -1.93
C THR A 66 9.42 0.49 -1.35
N THR A 67 8.59 -0.50 -1.08
CA THR A 67 7.17 -0.30 -0.70
C THR A 67 6.86 -0.70 0.74
N GLU A 68 7.85 -0.89 1.62
CA GLU A 68 7.63 -1.28 3.03
C GLU A 68 6.78 -0.25 3.78
N ARG A 69 6.90 1.04 3.43
CA ARG A 69 6.09 2.10 4.03
C ARG A 69 4.58 1.95 3.77
N ALA A 70 4.20 1.23 2.70
CA ALA A 70 2.80 0.87 2.49
C ALA A 70 2.26 -0.07 3.57
N LEU A 71 3.10 -0.92 4.15
CA LEU A 71 2.72 -1.74 5.31
C LEU A 71 2.45 -0.87 6.52
N THR A 72 3.27 0.16 6.75
CA THR A 72 3.05 1.13 7.84
C THR A 72 1.69 1.82 7.68
N GLY A 73 1.41 2.42 6.52
CA GLY A 73 0.13 3.11 6.29
C GLY A 73 -1.08 2.17 6.42
N LEU A 74 -0.95 0.95 5.89
CA LEU A 74 -2.00 -0.07 6.01
C LEU A 74 -2.24 -0.47 7.47
N SER A 75 -1.18 -0.79 8.22
CA SER A 75 -1.28 -1.22 9.63
C SER A 75 -1.77 -0.10 10.55
N GLU A 76 -1.32 1.14 10.37
CA GLU A 76 -1.77 2.27 11.21
C GLU A 76 -3.27 2.54 11.04
N LYS A 77 -3.80 2.36 9.83
CA LYS A 77 -5.23 2.60 9.53
C LYS A 77 -6.13 1.42 9.91
N THR A 78 -5.69 0.20 9.62
CA THR A 78 -6.53 -1.00 9.80
C THR A 78 -6.31 -1.71 11.14
N GLY A 79 -5.21 -1.42 11.84
CA GLY A 79 -4.78 -2.20 13.00
C GLY A 79 -4.32 -3.62 12.68
N LEU A 80 -4.26 -4.03 11.40
CA LEU A 80 -3.79 -5.35 10.99
C LEU A 80 -2.26 -5.38 11.01
N SER A 81 -1.68 -6.47 11.48
CA SER A 81 -0.23 -6.62 11.62
C SER A 81 0.23 -8.03 11.29
N ASN A 82 1.49 -8.15 10.87
CA ASN A 82 2.10 -9.45 10.62
C ASN A 82 2.20 -10.30 11.91
N GLY A 83 2.29 -9.65 13.09
CA GLY A 83 2.33 -10.33 14.38
C GLY A 83 0.99 -10.96 14.79
N ASP A 84 -0.13 -10.42 14.29
CA ASP A 84 -1.48 -10.87 14.64
C ASP A 84 -2.05 -11.92 13.67
N ASN A 85 -1.21 -12.43 12.75
CA ASN A 85 -1.57 -13.42 11.73
C ASN A 85 -2.74 -12.97 10.82
N ASN A 86 -2.87 -11.66 10.58
CA ASN A 86 -3.92 -11.08 9.75
C ASN A 86 -3.42 -10.12 8.67
N LEU A 87 -2.10 -9.90 8.56
CA LEU A 87 -1.45 -9.21 7.45
C LEU A 87 -0.24 -10.00 6.97
N PHE A 88 -0.23 -10.43 5.70
CA PHE A 88 0.89 -11.19 5.14
C PHE A 88 1.46 -10.53 3.89
N GLN A 89 2.80 -10.54 3.82
CA GLN A 89 3.54 -10.15 2.64
C GLN A 89 3.74 -11.36 1.73
N VAL A 90 3.29 -11.24 0.48
CA VAL A 90 3.45 -12.26 -0.55
C VAL A 90 4.69 -11.97 -1.36
N ASN A 91 5.65 -12.90 -1.35
CA ASN A 91 6.87 -12.78 -2.13
C ASN A 91 6.55 -12.79 -3.63
N ARG A 92 6.89 -11.69 -4.31
CA ARG A 92 6.69 -11.49 -5.74
C ARG A 92 7.89 -10.73 -6.32
N PRO A 93 8.21 -10.92 -7.61
CA PRO A 93 9.29 -10.16 -8.25
C PRO A 93 9.05 -8.65 -8.14
N SER A 94 10.11 -7.89 -7.89
CA SER A 94 10.05 -6.46 -7.59
C SER A 94 9.49 -5.58 -8.72
N TRP A 95 9.56 -6.05 -9.96
CA TRP A 95 9.04 -5.38 -11.15
C TRP A 95 7.54 -5.60 -11.38
N LYS A 96 6.88 -6.45 -10.59
CA LYS A 96 5.42 -6.59 -10.65
C LYS A 96 4.75 -5.41 -9.90
N PRO A 97 3.56 -4.98 -10.34
CA PRO A 97 2.82 -3.93 -9.67
C PRO A 97 2.60 -4.23 -8.18
N LEU A 98 2.59 -3.17 -7.36
CA LEU A 98 2.11 -3.25 -5.99
C LEU A 98 0.61 -3.60 -6.00
N TRP A 99 0.15 -4.42 -5.07
CA TRP A 99 -1.27 -4.73 -4.93
C TRP A 99 -1.65 -4.96 -3.47
N PHE A 100 -2.93 -4.84 -3.18
CA PHE A 100 -3.53 -5.08 -1.87
C PHE A 100 -4.74 -5.99 -2.03
N TYR A 101 -4.91 -6.91 -1.10
CA TYR A 101 -6.05 -7.81 -1.04
C TYR A 101 -6.56 -7.85 0.39
N PHE A 102 -7.85 -7.67 0.57
CA PHE A 102 -8.52 -7.81 1.86
C PHE A 102 -9.60 -8.89 1.75
N TYR A 103 -9.79 -9.65 2.81
CA TYR A 103 -10.85 -10.64 2.93
C TYR A 103 -11.48 -10.54 4.31
N ASN A 104 -12.80 -10.40 4.37
CA ASN A 104 -13.57 -10.38 5.60
C ASN A 104 -14.25 -11.75 5.77
N LYS A 105 -13.85 -12.51 6.79
CA LYS A 105 -14.36 -13.86 7.07
C LYS A 105 -15.85 -13.87 7.40
N ASP A 106 -16.38 -12.80 8.01
CA ASP A 106 -17.77 -12.76 8.46
C ASP A 106 -18.75 -12.63 7.29
N SER A 107 -18.35 -11.86 6.27
CA SER A 107 -19.15 -11.70 5.05
C SER A 107 -18.78 -12.66 3.93
N GLY A 108 -17.60 -13.29 4.01
CA GLY A 108 -17.01 -14.04 2.91
C GLY A 108 -16.61 -13.16 1.72
N MET A 109 -16.54 -11.83 1.91
CA MET A 109 -16.24 -10.89 0.83
C MET A 109 -14.75 -10.55 0.78
N ALA A 110 -14.22 -10.35 -0.43
CA ALA A 110 -12.86 -9.92 -0.65
C ALA A 110 -12.77 -8.73 -1.61
N ALA A 111 -11.81 -7.85 -1.35
CA ALA A 111 -11.48 -6.69 -2.17
C ALA A 111 -10.03 -6.79 -2.66
N TYR A 112 -9.82 -6.71 -3.98
CA TYR A 112 -8.49 -6.63 -4.60
C TYR A 112 -8.26 -5.24 -5.20
N MET A 113 -7.07 -4.69 -5.00
CA MET A 113 -6.70 -3.34 -5.42
C MET A 113 -5.30 -3.28 -6.03
N GLU A 114 -5.16 -2.64 -7.18
CA GLU A 114 -3.88 -2.32 -7.82
C GLU A 114 -3.80 -0.79 -8.05
N PRO A 115 -2.74 -0.11 -7.59
CA PRO A 115 -2.58 1.33 -7.79
C PRO A 115 -2.65 1.74 -9.26
N ASP A 116 -3.19 2.92 -9.52
CA ASP A 116 -3.24 3.49 -10.86
C ASP A 116 -1.87 4.02 -11.28
N PRO A 117 -1.29 3.57 -12.42
CA PRO A 117 -0.04 4.11 -12.94
C PRO A 117 -0.03 5.65 -13.10
N GLU A 118 -1.19 6.25 -13.41
CA GLU A 118 -1.33 7.71 -13.49
C GLU A 118 -1.21 8.35 -12.11
N PHE A 119 -1.86 7.78 -11.09
CA PHE A 119 -1.76 8.24 -9.71
C PHE A 119 -0.33 8.18 -9.19
N LEU A 120 0.41 7.11 -9.55
CA LEU A 120 1.83 7.00 -9.18
C LEU A 120 2.65 8.16 -9.72
N SER A 121 2.24 8.81 -10.80
CA SER A 121 2.99 9.90 -11.46
C SER A 121 2.59 11.31 -11.01
N MET A 122 1.53 11.44 -10.20
CA MET A 122 1.02 12.73 -9.71
C MET A 122 1.92 13.38 -8.66
N SER A 123 1.81 14.70 -8.50
CA SER A 123 2.42 15.43 -7.39
C SER A 123 1.70 15.13 -6.07
N ILE A 124 2.31 15.53 -4.95
CA ILE A 124 1.71 15.40 -3.61
C ILE A 124 0.35 16.13 -3.56
N ASP A 125 0.31 17.42 -3.93
CA ASP A 125 -0.91 18.23 -3.91
C ASP A 125 -2.05 17.62 -4.76
N GLN A 126 -1.70 17.07 -5.92
CA GLN A 126 -2.68 16.39 -6.79
C GLN A 126 -3.27 15.16 -6.09
N ARG A 127 -2.43 14.33 -5.46
CA ARG A 127 -2.90 13.14 -4.73
C ARG A 127 -3.74 13.50 -3.52
N GLU A 128 -3.33 14.49 -2.72
CA GLU A 128 -4.08 14.94 -1.55
C GLU A 128 -5.48 15.46 -1.90
N SER A 129 -5.65 16.03 -3.10
CA SER A 129 -6.96 16.50 -3.59
C SER A 129 -7.90 15.38 -4.05
N LEU A 130 -7.40 14.16 -4.23
CA LEU A 130 -8.18 13.02 -4.73
C LEU A 130 -8.69 12.15 -3.58
N PRO A 131 -9.91 11.60 -3.67
CA PRO A 131 -10.39 10.60 -2.72
C PRO A 131 -9.59 9.29 -2.85
N ALA A 132 -9.59 8.48 -1.78
CA ALA A 132 -8.77 7.28 -1.66
C ALA A 132 -9.00 6.25 -2.79
N ASP A 133 -10.25 6.08 -3.23
CA ASP A 133 -10.65 5.12 -4.27
C ASP A 133 -10.04 5.44 -5.65
N LYS A 134 -9.64 6.70 -5.89
CA LYS A 134 -9.00 7.16 -7.14
C LYS A 134 -7.51 6.84 -7.22
N ALA A 135 -6.91 6.33 -6.15
CA ALA A 135 -5.54 5.84 -6.19
C ALA A 135 -5.38 4.51 -6.93
N PHE A 136 -6.48 3.81 -7.24
CA PHE A 136 -6.46 2.44 -7.77
C PHE A 136 -7.10 2.35 -9.16
N SER A 137 -6.40 1.74 -10.11
CA SER A 137 -6.93 1.47 -11.47
C SER A 137 -7.81 0.22 -11.51
N GLN A 138 -7.61 -0.68 -10.55
CA GLN A 138 -8.41 -1.87 -10.36
C GLN A 138 -8.89 -1.94 -8.93
N VAL A 139 -10.20 -2.10 -8.77
CA VAL A 139 -10.87 -2.43 -7.52
C VAL A 139 -11.88 -3.52 -7.87
N SER A 140 -11.70 -4.72 -7.31
CA SER A 140 -12.60 -5.86 -7.55
C SER A 140 -13.16 -6.34 -6.21
N LEU A 141 -14.49 -6.38 -6.09
CA LEU A 141 -15.20 -6.88 -4.91
C LEU A 141 -15.86 -8.22 -5.26
N ILE A 142 -15.59 -9.26 -4.48
CA ILE A 142 -15.97 -10.64 -4.80
C ILE A 142 -16.47 -11.37 -3.56
N VAL A 143 -17.36 -12.35 -3.75
CA VAL A 143 -17.59 -13.38 -2.74
C VAL A 143 -16.47 -14.40 -2.89
N ALA A 144 -15.61 -14.52 -1.88
CA ALA A 144 -14.54 -15.49 -1.82
C ALA A 144 -15.03 -16.75 -1.11
N ASP A 145 -15.71 -17.62 -1.88
CA ASP A 145 -16.05 -18.97 -1.44
C ASP A 145 -14.96 -19.95 -1.92
N LEU A 146 -14.28 -20.59 -0.96
CA LEU A 146 -13.17 -21.50 -1.25
C LEU A 146 -13.62 -22.69 -2.11
N ASP A 147 -14.80 -23.26 -1.83
CA ASP A 147 -15.29 -24.42 -2.56
C ASP A 147 -15.61 -24.05 -4.02
N SER A 148 -16.24 -22.90 -4.24
CA SER A 148 -16.47 -22.36 -5.59
C SER A 148 -15.18 -22.03 -6.34
N MET A 149 -14.17 -21.48 -5.66
CA MET A 149 -12.87 -21.15 -6.26
C MET A 149 -12.07 -22.40 -6.61
N LEU A 150 -12.12 -23.44 -5.78
CA LEU A 150 -11.46 -24.73 -6.04
C LEU A 150 -12.19 -25.52 -7.14
N ALA A 151 -13.51 -25.43 -7.20
CA ALA A 151 -14.30 -26.05 -8.26
C ALA A 151 -14.12 -25.36 -9.62
N ASN A 152 -13.90 -24.03 -9.62
CA ASN A 152 -13.77 -23.22 -10.84
C ASN A 152 -12.51 -22.35 -10.83
N PRO A 153 -11.30 -22.95 -10.88
CA PRO A 153 -10.04 -22.21 -10.73
C PRO A 153 -9.79 -21.18 -11.84
N ASN A 154 -10.34 -21.40 -13.03
CA ASN A 154 -10.25 -20.45 -14.14
C ASN A 154 -11.09 -19.19 -13.88
N ASP A 155 -12.25 -19.32 -13.22
CA ASP A 155 -13.14 -18.19 -12.93
C ASP A 155 -12.55 -17.29 -11.85
N GLY A 156 -11.89 -17.87 -10.86
CA GLY A 156 -11.08 -17.15 -9.88
C GLY A 156 -10.01 -16.28 -10.54
N ASN A 157 -9.23 -16.84 -11.46
CA ASN A 157 -8.20 -16.12 -12.20
C ASN A 157 -8.76 -15.00 -13.11
N THR A 158 -9.98 -15.17 -13.63
CA THR A 158 -10.61 -14.17 -14.49
C THR A 158 -11.15 -12.99 -13.69
N THR A 159 -11.54 -13.23 -12.44
CA THR A 159 -12.15 -12.22 -11.56
C THR A 159 -11.15 -11.15 -11.12
N PHE A 160 -9.88 -11.51 -10.92
CA PHE A 160 -8.79 -10.58 -10.61
C PHE A 160 -8.20 -9.87 -11.83
N ASN A 161 -8.69 -10.10 -13.05
CA ASN A 161 -8.21 -9.44 -14.27
C ASN A 161 -9.19 -8.41 -14.85
N ARG A 162 -10.35 -8.20 -14.21
CA ARG A 162 -11.30 -7.16 -14.62
C ARG A 162 -10.87 -5.81 -14.06
N LYS A 163 -10.29 -4.96 -14.92
CA LYS A 163 -10.06 -3.53 -14.66
C LYS A 163 -11.42 -2.79 -14.57
N LYS A 164 -11.47 -1.76 -13.72
CA LYS A 164 -12.67 -1.12 -13.13
C LYS A 164 -13.89 -0.94 -14.04
N PHE A 165 -15.05 -1.04 -13.37
CA PHE A 165 -16.38 -0.53 -13.77
C PHE A 165 -16.36 0.96 -14.09
#